data_AF-A0AAP3EXF9-F1
#
_entry.id   AF-A0AAP3EXF9-F1
#
_cell.length_a   1.000
_cell.length_b   1.000
_cell.length_c   1.000
_cell.angle_alpha   90.00
_cell.angle_beta   90.00
_cell.angle_gamma   90.00
#
_symmetry.space_group_name_H-M   'P 1'
#
loop_
_entity.id
_entity.type
_entity.pdbx_description
1 polymer ?
#
loop_
_entity_poly.entity_id
_entity_poly.type
_entity_poly.pdbx_seq_one_letter_code
_entity_poly.pdbx_strand_id
1 'polypeptide(L)'
;MHSLVKHDDFIVRFGKPSDEVQGYKSKPFIFLPFGVVKVQLPELLKQDPEKAIKCILECQYNNVDISKATANETASFILWIKEQVDFINSKEAENLQSTPEPELLASGVTKLNEFGAMAIVDSLAGGDILKYDDILALPYHKVYQKMKLDKVNSDIRKKYEKIISKK
;
A
#
# COMPACT_ATOMS: atom_id res chain seq x y z
N MET A 1 -1.64 2.63 -36.40
CA MET A 1 -2.00 2.68 -34.95
C MET A 1 -2.26 1.26 -34.42
N HIS A 2 -1.30 0.34 -34.56
CA HIS A 2 -1.47 -1.10 -34.23
C HIS A 2 -0.19 -1.78 -33.69
N SER A 3 0.86 -1.00 -33.42
CA SER A 3 2.18 -1.54 -33.01
C SER A 3 2.45 -1.40 -31.52
N LEU A 4 1.86 -0.42 -30.82
CA LEU A 4 2.17 -0.13 -29.42
C LEU A 4 1.56 -1.13 -28.42
N VAL A 5 0.33 -1.61 -28.67
CA VAL A 5 -0.38 -2.53 -27.75
C VAL A 5 0.31 -3.89 -27.58
N LYS A 6 1.11 -4.33 -28.55
CA LYS A 6 1.83 -5.62 -28.48
C LYS A 6 3.13 -5.54 -27.67
N HIS A 7 3.72 -4.35 -27.53
CA HIS A 7 4.98 -4.17 -26.81
C HIS A 7 4.77 -4.18 -25.30
N ASP A 8 3.72 -3.52 -24.81
CA ASP A 8 3.41 -3.46 -23.37
C ASP A 8 3.04 -4.85 -22.81
N ASP A 9 2.24 -5.63 -23.55
CA ASP A 9 1.81 -6.97 -23.14
C ASP A 9 2.98 -8.00 -23.18
N PHE A 10 3.99 -7.77 -24.03
CA PHE A 10 5.21 -8.58 -24.08
C PHE A 10 6.12 -8.31 -22.88
N ILE A 11 6.31 -7.03 -22.52
CA ILE A 11 7.12 -6.64 -21.35
C ILE A 11 6.48 -7.18 -20.07
N VAL A 12 5.16 -7.12 -19.94
CA VAL A 12 4.46 -7.66 -18.77
C VAL A 12 4.57 -9.20 -18.67
N ARG A 13 4.62 -9.91 -19.80
CA ARG A 13 4.69 -11.39 -19.81
C ARG A 13 6.10 -11.96 -19.76
N PHE A 14 7.10 -11.25 -20.26
CA PHE A 14 8.48 -11.76 -20.42
C PHE A 14 9.56 -10.91 -19.73
N GLY A 15 9.20 -9.75 -19.20
CA GLY A 15 10.09 -8.91 -18.42
C GLY A 15 10.42 -9.54 -17.07
N LYS A 16 11.67 -9.36 -16.62
CA LYS A 16 12.08 -9.79 -15.28
C LYS A 16 11.94 -8.61 -14.31
N PRO A 17 11.23 -8.77 -13.18
CA PRO A 17 11.16 -7.74 -12.15
C PRO A 17 12.56 -7.49 -11.56
N SER A 18 12.85 -6.23 -11.25
CA SER A 18 14.09 -5.80 -10.60
C SER A 18 13.79 -4.73 -9.56
N ASP A 19 14.39 -4.84 -8.38
CA ASP A 19 14.33 -3.81 -7.33
C ASP A 19 15.41 -2.73 -7.51
N GLU A 20 16.12 -2.75 -8.64
CA GLU A 20 17.24 -1.86 -8.95
C GLU A 20 17.02 -1.09 -10.24
N VAL A 21 17.35 0.20 -10.22
CA VAL A 21 17.41 1.11 -11.37
C VAL A 21 18.59 2.05 -11.21
N GLN A 22 19.45 2.19 -12.22
CA GLN A 22 20.59 3.12 -12.19
C GLN A 22 21.53 2.92 -10.97
N GLY A 23 21.65 1.68 -10.46
CA GLY A 23 22.45 1.37 -9.26
C GLY A 23 21.76 1.70 -7.92
N TYR A 24 20.56 2.29 -7.94
CA TYR A 24 19.74 2.43 -6.74
C TYR A 24 18.91 1.18 -6.54
N LYS A 25 19.13 0.51 -5.41
CA LYS A 25 18.37 -0.68 -5.01
C LYS A 25 17.35 -0.33 -3.94
N SER A 26 16.07 -0.62 -4.17
CA SER A 26 15.02 -0.39 -3.19
C SER A 26 14.95 -1.51 -2.15
N LYS A 27 14.63 -1.14 -0.90
CA LYS A 27 14.12 -2.09 0.09
C LYS A 27 12.69 -2.54 -0.31
N PRO A 28 12.27 -3.74 0.12
CA PRO A 28 10.88 -4.17 0.01
C PRO A 28 9.89 -3.20 0.64
N PHE A 29 8.67 -3.12 0.11
CA PHE A 29 7.67 -2.13 0.53
C PHE A 29 7.32 -2.22 2.03
N ILE A 30 7.47 -3.40 2.64
CA ILE A 30 7.23 -3.58 4.08
C ILE A 30 8.13 -2.71 4.96
N PHE A 31 9.28 -2.26 4.46
CA PHE A 31 10.23 -1.40 5.18
C PHE A 31 10.12 0.07 4.80
N LEU A 32 9.35 0.41 3.77
CA LEU A 32 9.17 1.78 3.33
C LEU A 32 8.10 2.49 4.18
N PRO A 33 8.10 3.83 4.23
CA PRO A 33 7.07 4.58 4.94
C PRO A 33 5.66 4.24 4.43
N PHE A 34 4.71 4.11 5.35
CA PHE A 34 3.32 3.79 5.04
C PHE A 34 2.69 4.83 4.10
N GLY A 35 3.00 6.12 4.30
CA GLY A 35 2.52 7.20 3.44
C GLY A 35 3.00 7.07 2.00
N VAL A 36 4.25 6.65 1.79
CA VAL A 36 4.76 6.35 0.43
C VAL A 36 3.95 5.21 -0.18
N VAL A 37 3.85 4.08 0.53
CA VAL A 37 3.26 2.84 0.00
C VAL A 37 1.75 2.96 -0.27
N LYS A 38 0.98 3.57 0.64
CA LYS A 38 -0.49 3.54 0.62
C LYS A 38 -1.15 4.85 0.21
N VAL A 39 -0.41 5.97 0.19
CA VAL A 39 -0.97 7.28 -0.19
C VAL A 39 -0.34 7.80 -1.48
N GLN A 40 0.98 7.92 -1.53
CA GLN A 40 1.66 8.57 -2.66
C GLN A 40 1.73 7.65 -3.89
N LEU A 41 2.17 6.40 -3.73
CA LEU A 41 2.37 5.49 -4.86
C LEU A 41 1.11 5.15 -5.66
N PRO A 42 -0.06 4.87 -5.04
CA PRO A 42 -1.27 4.59 -5.80
C PRO A 42 -1.69 5.72 -6.74
N GLU A 43 -1.44 6.97 -6.35
CA GLU A 43 -1.73 8.13 -7.20
C GLU A 43 -0.66 8.34 -8.27
N LEU A 44 0.62 8.21 -7.92
CA LEU A 44 1.73 8.37 -8.86
C LEU A 44 1.72 7.30 -9.96
N LEU A 45 1.41 6.04 -9.63
CA LEU A 45 1.37 4.94 -10.61
C LEU A 45 0.30 5.16 -11.70
N LYS A 46 -0.78 5.91 -11.41
CA LYS A 46 -1.83 6.24 -12.39
C LYS A 46 -1.40 7.35 -13.34
N GLN A 47 -0.51 8.24 -12.89
CA GLN A 47 -0.16 9.47 -13.60
C GLN A 47 1.18 9.36 -14.32
N ASP A 48 2.20 8.90 -13.63
CA ASP A 48 3.59 8.97 -14.05
C ASP A 48 4.43 7.88 -13.34
N PRO A 49 4.65 6.73 -13.99
CA PRO A 49 5.39 5.60 -13.42
C PRO A 49 6.83 5.95 -13.02
N GLU A 50 7.50 6.86 -13.74
CA GLU A 50 8.87 7.29 -13.40
C GLU A 50 8.88 8.08 -12.08
N LYS A 51 7.89 8.95 -11.85
CA LYS A 51 7.74 9.62 -10.55
C LYS A 51 7.44 8.63 -9.42
N ALA A 52 6.71 7.55 -9.68
CA ALA A 52 6.49 6.51 -8.68
C ALA A 52 7.81 5.83 -8.28
N ILE A 53 8.66 5.48 -9.25
CA ILE A 53 10.01 4.95 -8.99
C ILE A 53 10.83 5.94 -8.17
N LYS A 54 10.86 7.21 -8.60
CA LYS A 54 11.61 8.27 -7.92
C LYS A 54 11.15 8.43 -6.47
N CYS A 55 9.84 8.45 -6.22
CA CYS A 55 9.24 8.54 -4.89
C CYS A 55 9.68 7.39 -3.97
N ILE A 56 9.73 6.15 -4.48
CA ILE A 56 10.23 4.98 -3.73
C ILE A 56 11.70 5.17 -3.33
N LEU A 57 12.53 5.65 -4.25
CA LEU A 57 13.96 5.79 -4.01
C LEU A 57 14.27 6.98 -3.11
N GLU A 58 13.57 8.11 -3.27
CA GLU A 58 13.79 9.34 -2.49
C GLU A 58 13.47 9.17 -1.00
N CYS A 59 12.60 8.22 -0.63
CA CYS A 59 12.39 7.90 0.79
C CYS A 59 13.54 7.07 1.42
N GLN A 60 14.54 6.67 0.63
CA GLN A 60 15.65 5.81 1.06
C GLN A 60 17.03 6.42 0.79
N TYR A 61 17.12 7.27 -0.23
CA TYR A 61 18.37 7.87 -0.71
C TYR A 61 18.21 9.37 -0.87
N ASN A 62 19.30 10.10 -0.63
CA ASN A 62 19.37 11.53 -0.91
C ASN A 62 19.75 11.77 -2.37
N ASN A 63 19.21 12.83 -2.99
CA ASN A 63 19.59 13.30 -4.33
C ASN A 63 19.44 12.24 -5.43
N VAL A 64 18.32 11.49 -5.43
CA VAL A 64 18.03 10.49 -6.45
C VAL A 64 17.93 11.12 -7.85
N ASP A 65 18.75 10.65 -8.77
CA ASP A 65 18.70 10.96 -10.18
C ASP A 65 18.60 9.66 -10.99
N ILE A 66 17.48 9.49 -11.68
CA ILE A 66 17.19 8.36 -12.57
C ILE A 66 17.05 8.80 -14.03
N SER A 67 17.50 10.02 -14.38
CA SER A 67 17.34 10.60 -15.72
C SER A 67 17.99 9.81 -16.84
N LYS A 68 18.94 8.93 -16.52
CA LYS A 68 19.61 8.06 -17.49
C LYS A 68 19.03 6.64 -17.52
N ALA A 69 17.95 6.38 -16.78
CA ALA A 69 17.37 5.05 -16.67
C ALA A 69 16.90 4.59 -18.04
N THR A 70 17.30 3.37 -18.43
CA THR A 70 16.83 2.79 -19.67
C THR A 70 15.37 2.36 -19.55
N ALA A 71 14.64 2.34 -20.65
CA ALA A 71 13.26 1.87 -20.67
C ALA A 71 13.10 0.45 -20.09
N ASN A 72 14.11 -0.40 -20.26
CA ASN A 72 14.13 -1.75 -19.69
C ASN A 72 14.28 -1.73 -18.17
N GLU A 73 15.18 -0.93 -17.60
CA GLU A 73 15.32 -0.78 -16.15
C GLU A 73 14.03 -0.23 -15.54
N THR A 74 13.46 0.82 -16.14
CA THR A 74 12.18 1.40 -15.73
C THR A 74 11.08 0.33 -15.74
N ALA A 75 10.93 -0.40 -16.84
CA ALA A 75 9.92 -1.45 -16.97
C ALA A 75 10.10 -2.57 -15.92
N SER A 76 11.34 -3.06 -15.75
CA SER A 76 11.67 -4.07 -14.74
C SER A 76 11.35 -3.60 -13.32
N PHE A 77 11.58 -2.32 -13.01
CA PHE A 77 11.24 -1.75 -11.71
C PHE A 77 9.72 -1.63 -11.53
N ILE A 78 8.97 -1.22 -12.56
CA ILE A 78 7.50 -1.20 -12.50
C ILE A 78 6.93 -2.61 -12.27
N LEU A 79 7.47 -3.65 -12.91
CA LEU A 79 7.06 -5.03 -12.67
C LEU A 79 7.33 -5.43 -11.22
N TRP A 80 8.47 -5.05 -10.66
CA TRP A 80 8.78 -5.30 -9.25
C TRP A 80 7.83 -4.54 -8.31
N ILE A 81 7.50 -3.28 -8.59
CA ILE A 81 6.48 -2.53 -7.82
C ILE A 81 5.16 -3.29 -7.80
N LYS A 82 4.72 -3.81 -8.95
CA LYS A 82 3.50 -4.62 -9.04
C LYS A 82 3.57 -5.84 -8.13
N GLU A 83 4.68 -6.58 -8.12
CA GLU A 83 4.85 -7.73 -7.21
C GLU A 83 4.79 -7.33 -5.73
N GLN A 84 5.39 -6.19 -5.36
CA GLN A 84 5.33 -5.69 -3.99
C GLN A 84 3.90 -5.30 -3.58
N VAL A 85 3.15 -4.65 -4.48
CA VAL A 85 1.75 -4.29 -4.27
C VAL A 85 0.87 -5.54 -4.15
N ASP A 86 1.04 -6.51 -5.05
CA ASP A 86 0.29 -7.77 -5.04
C ASP A 86 0.56 -8.57 -3.75
N PHE A 87 1.82 -8.59 -3.28
CA PHE A 87 2.19 -9.19 -2.01
C PHE A 87 1.48 -8.52 -0.83
N ILE A 88 1.52 -7.19 -0.75
CA ILE A 88 0.86 -6.40 0.31
C ILE A 88 -0.66 -6.65 0.30
N ASN A 89 -1.29 -6.52 -0.87
CA ASN A 89 -2.73 -6.68 -1.03
C ASN A 89 -3.18 -8.08 -0.61
N SER A 90 -2.41 -9.10 -0.97
CA SER A 90 -2.69 -10.48 -0.57
C SER A 90 -2.63 -10.65 0.95
N LYS A 91 -1.62 -10.08 1.61
CA LYS A 91 -1.49 -10.15 3.07
C LYS A 91 -2.57 -9.37 3.80
N GLU A 92 -2.96 -8.20 3.30
CA GLU A 92 -4.09 -7.43 3.82
C GLU A 92 -5.41 -8.18 3.63
N ALA A 93 -5.64 -8.79 2.46
CA ALA A 93 -6.85 -9.57 2.20
C ALA A 93 -6.97 -10.78 3.15
N GLU A 94 -5.88 -11.53 3.32
CA GLU A 94 -5.82 -12.70 4.22
C GLU A 94 -6.06 -12.33 5.70
N ASN A 95 -5.54 -11.20 6.16
CA ASN A 95 -5.41 -10.92 7.59
C ASN A 95 -6.27 -9.77 8.11
N LEU A 96 -6.71 -8.85 7.26
CA LEU A 96 -7.38 -7.61 7.67
C LEU A 96 -8.86 -7.57 7.27
N GLN A 97 -9.32 -8.40 6.35
CA GLN A 97 -10.74 -8.45 5.96
C GLN A 97 -11.65 -8.97 7.08
N SER A 98 -12.60 -8.14 7.52
CA SER A 98 -13.72 -8.58 8.37
C SER A 98 -15.00 -8.44 7.57
N THR A 99 -15.87 -9.44 7.60
CA THR A 99 -17.24 -9.30 7.10
C THR A 99 -17.97 -8.30 8.00
N PRO A 100 -18.41 -7.14 7.49
CA PRO A 100 -19.18 -6.19 8.30
C PRO A 100 -20.54 -6.81 8.65
N GLU A 101 -20.98 -6.64 9.89
CA GLU A 101 -22.33 -7.07 10.30
C GLU A 101 -23.38 -6.24 9.52
N PRO A 102 -24.58 -6.78 9.21
CA PRO A 102 -25.60 -6.08 8.43
C PRO A 102 -25.97 -4.69 8.99
N GLU A 103 -25.94 -4.53 10.31
CA GLU A 103 -26.21 -3.28 11.03
C GLU A 103 -25.12 -2.21 10.75
N LEU A 104 -23.86 -2.61 10.65
CA LEU A 104 -22.74 -1.72 10.29
C LEU A 104 -22.78 -1.31 8.81
N LEU A 105 -23.25 -2.19 7.94
CA LEU A 105 -23.51 -1.83 6.54
C LEU A 105 -24.64 -0.79 6.46
N ALA A 106 -25.73 -0.99 7.21
CA ALA A 106 -26.84 -0.05 7.29
C ALA A 106 -26.44 1.30 7.89
N SER A 107 -25.46 1.34 8.79
CA SER A 107 -24.91 2.58 9.34
C SER A 107 -23.97 3.33 8.38
N GLY A 108 -23.72 2.79 7.19
CA GLY A 108 -22.93 3.45 6.16
C GLY A 108 -21.42 3.30 6.31
N VAL A 109 -20.93 2.21 6.94
CA VAL A 109 -19.48 1.93 7.07
C VAL A 109 -18.74 1.97 5.73
N THR A 110 -19.44 1.69 4.63
CA THR A 110 -18.90 1.75 3.26
C THR A 110 -18.50 3.15 2.81
N LYS A 111 -19.03 4.21 3.44
CA LYS A 111 -18.61 5.59 3.17
C LYS A 111 -17.14 5.82 3.51
N LEU A 112 -16.60 5.11 4.50
CA LEU A 112 -15.18 5.21 4.87
C LEU A 112 -14.23 4.78 3.74
N ASN A 113 -14.72 4.00 2.77
CA ASN A 113 -13.93 3.59 1.62
C ASN A 113 -13.48 4.79 0.75
N GLU A 114 -14.22 5.91 0.77
CA GLU A 114 -13.86 7.11 0.00
C GLU A 114 -12.55 7.76 0.47
N PHE A 115 -12.21 7.60 1.76
CA PHE A 115 -11.00 8.14 2.36
C PHE A 115 -9.79 7.21 2.23
N GLY A 116 -9.98 5.98 1.76
CA GLY A 116 -8.92 5.01 1.51
C GLY A 116 -7.95 4.86 2.69
N ALA A 117 -6.65 5.05 2.43
CA ALA A 117 -5.62 4.92 3.46
C ALA A 117 -5.69 5.98 4.56
N MET A 118 -6.31 7.14 4.31
CA MET A 118 -6.43 8.20 5.32
C MET A 118 -7.41 7.83 6.44
N ALA A 119 -8.42 7.00 6.17
CA ALA A 119 -9.26 6.45 7.25
C ALA A 119 -8.46 5.59 8.23
N ILE A 120 -7.44 4.88 7.74
CA ILE A 120 -6.52 4.10 8.58
C ILE A 120 -5.68 5.03 9.43
N VAL A 121 -5.13 6.10 8.84
CA VAL A 121 -4.31 7.09 9.54
C VAL A 121 -5.12 7.79 10.65
N ASP A 122 -6.32 8.27 10.34
CA ASP A 122 -7.23 8.88 11.32
C ASP A 122 -7.55 7.93 12.49
N SER A 123 -7.87 6.68 12.18
CA SER A 123 -8.15 5.66 13.19
C SER A 123 -6.96 5.40 14.11
N LEU A 124 -5.76 5.32 13.56
CA LEU A 124 -4.52 5.10 14.33
C LEU A 124 -4.11 6.33 15.15
N ALA A 125 -4.43 7.53 14.67
CA ALA A 125 -4.20 8.78 15.37
C ALA A 125 -5.22 9.02 16.50
N GLY A 126 -6.36 8.32 16.46
CA GLY A 126 -7.50 8.60 17.33
C GLY A 126 -8.15 9.95 17.01
N GLY A 127 -8.16 10.34 15.73
CA GLY A 127 -8.67 11.64 15.26
C GLY A 127 -7.75 12.84 15.50
N ASP A 128 -6.54 12.62 16.05
CA ASP A 128 -5.57 13.68 16.30
C ASP A 128 -4.71 13.95 15.06
N ILE A 129 -5.09 14.97 14.28
CA ILE A 129 -4.40 15.34 13.04
C ILE A 129 -2.91 15.65 13.22
N LEU A 130 -2.49 16.09 14.40
CA LEU A 130 -1.08 16.40 14.66
C LEU A 130 -0.18 15.14 14.66
N LYS A 131 -0.77 13.94 14.73
CA LYS A 131 -0.06 12.66 14.68
C LYS A 131 0.00 12.04 13.28
N TYR A 132 -0.60 12.66 12.28
CA TYR A 132 -0.74 12.03 10.95
C TYR A 132 0.60 11.82 10.28
N ASP A 133 1.47 12.84 10.30
CA ASP A 133 2.79 12.77 9.70
C ASP A 133 3.65 11.69 10.35
N ASP A 134 3.58 11.55 11.67
CA ASP A 134 4.27 10.50 12.41
C ASP A 134 3.83 9.11 11.95
N ILE A 135 2.51 8.89 11.77
CA ILE A 135 1.96 7.61 11.29
C ILE A 135 2.36 7.34 9.84
N LEU A 136 2.29 8.35 8.98
CA LEU A 136 2.68 8.25 7.57
C LEU A 136 4.17 7.91 7.41
N ALA A 137 5.01 8.41 8.32
CA ALA A 137 6.44 8.13 8.35
C ALA A 137 6.80 6.73 8.88
N LEU A 138 5.89 6.05 9.59
CA LEU A 138 6.16 4.70 10.10
C LEU A 138 6.35 3.70 8.94
N PRO A 139 7.28 2.74 9.08
CA PRO A 139 7.39 1.64 8.14
C PRO A 139 6.07 0.86 8.02
N TYR A 140 5.71 0.47 6.80
CA TYR A 140 4.48 -0.24 6.49
C TYR A 140 4.24 -1.44 7.42
N HIS A 141 5.26 -2.27 7.70
CA HIS A 141 5.10 -3.44 8.57
C HIS A 141 4.62 -3.10 9.98
N LYS A 142 5.03 -1.95 10.55
CA LYS A 142 4.60 -1.53 11.89
C LYS A 142 3.13 -1.15 11.90
N VAL A 143 2.71 -0.39 10.89
CA VAL A 143 1.30 -0.01 10.70
C VAL A 143 0.45 -1.26 10.49
N TYR A 144 0.87 -2.16 9.59
CA TYR A 144 0.21 -3.43 9.35
C TYR A 144 0.07 -4.29 10.61
N GLN A 145 1.13 -4.43 11.42
CA GLN A 145 1.08 -5.18 12.68
C GLN A 145 0.06 -4.60 13.66
N LYS A 146 0.01 -3.26 13.77
CA LYS A 146 -0.97 -2.56 14.60
C LYS A 146 -2.39 -2.81 14.11
N MET A 147 -2.64 -2.67 12.80
CA MET A 147 -3.94 -2.97 12.19
C MET A 147 -4.38 -4.42 12.47
N LYS A 148 -3.46 -5.38 12.35
CA LYS A 148 -3.74 -6.79 12.63
C LYS A 148 -4.07 -7.03 14.11
N LEU A 149 -3.35 -6.38 15.03
CA LEU A 149 -3.65 -6.44 16.47
C LEU A 149 -5.04 -5.87 16.78
N ASP A 150 -5.38 -4.72 16.19
CA ASP A 150 -6.67 -4.06 16.42
C ASP A 150 -7.84 -4.89 15.90
N LYS A 151 -7.66 -5.55 14.76
CA LYS A 151 -8.62 -6.52 14.26
C LYS A 151 -8.82 -7.68 15.23
N VAL A 152 -7.74 -8.34 15.67
CA VAL A 152 -7.83 -9.47 16.60
C VAL A 152 -8.55 -9.06 17.89
N ASN A 153 -8.24 -7.87 18.41
CA ASN A 153 -8.92 -7.32 19.57
C ASN A 153 -10.41 -7.05 19.30
N SER A 154 -10.76 -6.51 18.13
CA SER A 154 -12.15 -6.28 17.72
C SER A 154 -12.93 -7.60 17.63
N ASP A 155 -12.33 -8.63 17.02
CA ASP A 155 -12.95 -9.95 16.89
C ASP A 155 -13.16 -10.62 18.25
N ILE A 156 -12.21 -10.47 19.18
CA ILE A 156 -12.35 -10.95 20.57
C ILE A 156 -13.49 -10.23 21.28
N ARG A 157 -13.56 -8.88 21.20
CA ARG A 157 -14.62 -8.08 21.82
C ARG A 157 -16.01 -8.49 21.29
N LYS A 158 -16.16 -8.60 19.97
CA LYS A 158 -17.41 -9.05 19.34
C LYS A 158 -17.85 -10.42 19.82
N LYS A 159 -16.91 -11.38 19.93
CA LYS A 159 -17.21 -12.72 20.45
C LYS A 159 -17.66 -12.66 21.91
N TYR A 160 -17.00 -11.85 22.72
CA TYR A 160 -17.33 -11.67 24.13
C TYR A 160 -18.72 -11.02 24.31
N GLU A 161 -19.02 -9.96 23.57
CA GLU A 161 -20.32 -9.27 23.58
C GLU A 161 -21.46 -10.23 23.20
N LYS A 162 -21.26 -11.07 22.17
CA LYS A 162 -22.24 -12.11 21.77
C LYS A 162 -22.48 -13.19 22.83
N ILE A 163 -21.50 -13.43 23.73
CA ILE A 163 -21.67 -14.37 24.86
C ILE A 163 -22.45 -13.70 25.98
N ILE A 164 -22.15 -12.44 26.29
CA ILE A 164 -22.87 -11.67 27.33
C ILE A 164 -24.31 -11.43 26.93
N SER A 165 -24.59 -11.02 25.69
CA SER A 165 -25.95 -10.71 25.24
C SER A 165 -26.89 -11.92 25.18
N LYS A 166 -26.34 -13.13 25.29
CA LYS A 166 -27.09 -14.40 25.33
C LYS A 166 -27.32 -14.92 26.75
N LYS A 167 -26.75 -14.26 27.77
CA LYS A 167 -27.04 -14.50 29.19
C LYS A 167 -28.15 -13.55 29.64
#